data_AF-A0AAV9JWE0-F1
#
_entry.id   AF-A0AAV9JWE0-F1
#
_cell.length_a   1.000
_cell.length_b   1.000
_cell.length_c   1.000
_cell.angle_alpha   90.00
_cell.angle_beta   90.00
_cell.angle_gamma   90.00
#
_symmetry.space_group_name_H-M   'P 1'
#
loop_
_entity.id
_entity.type
_entity.pdbx_description
1 polymer ?
#
loop_
_entity_poly.entity_id
_entity_poly.type
_entity_poly.pdbx_seq_one_letter_code
_entity_poly.pdbx_strand_id
1 'polypeptide(L)'
;MTHPFQCIATVQLPGRDEYLAAACGPKVFLVNAGKGEIASEWSASSLTTATSNGNDDAAGTSERPAKKQKTSNAASHAPNIIKLTVSLSQQYIVAVTDDKVIHVFEITGHGELKALSQRCMPKRPCAIQVLPDNATIICADKFGDVYSLPLLPSDAALTQNASPGAEHVDVMKTDEATFKPSATNLTVHTERNRKALEAQMQQKNFSAKKEPLKFEHKLLLGHVSMLTDVVFATRQVDGKQRSHIITADRDEHIRISRAPPQSHVIEGYCLGHSEFVSKLCLIPGTDILVSGGGDSWLGVWDWPSFKLRRKFDIRAAVLDTIRQDAEVSGADKTDTIKKADKDVVVSGLWTAPFANAKGKQETALLVACERRPSLLIIPISRLMLKKDESMTQTRVGHSVLDVTCIGDSVVLSLDTRSAGPGRLQPMKLFQSSGNDKGAVDYERDEEMDAKLKCLTKSSTDAHADDKALDELLYGVANLRKRRGWGDDAGGTQVDPSDTKRDDNGTEAMDVEDDLTVHKP
;
A
#
# COMPACT_ATOMS: atom_id res chain seq x y z
N MET A 1 -10.37 21.83 -9.07
CA MET A 1 -10.36 20.87 -7.96
C MET A 1 -8.94 20.77 -7.48
N THR A 2 -8.73 20.80 -6.17
CA THR A 2 -7.39 20.85 -5.58
C THR A 2 -6.94 19.43 -5.25
N HIS A 3 -5.74 19.04 -5.68
CA HIS A 3 -5.18 17.72 -5.37
C HIS A 3 -5.02 17.56 -3.83
N PRO A 4 -5.53 16.47 -3.21
CA PRO A 4 -5.32 16.19 -1.78
C PRO A 4 -3.85 15.94 -1.44
N PHE A 5 -3.48 16.01 -0.15
CA PHE A 5 -2.16 15.56 0.29
C PHE A 5 -2.15 14.05 0.49
N GLN A 6 -1.78 13.27 -0.52
CA GLN A 6 -1.98 11.82 -0.48
C GLN A 6 -1.07 11.07 0.50
N CYS A 7 0.05 11.66 0.93
CA CYS A 7 0.92 11.10 1.97
C CYS A 7 1.45 12.23 2.85
N ILE A 8 1.53 11.99 4.16
CA ILE A 8 2.15 12.94 5.11
C ILE A 8 3.05 12.19 6.08
N ALA A 9 4.13 12.84 6.51
CA ALA A 9 5.01 12.31 7.54
C ALA A 9 5.62 13.44 8.36
N THR A 10 5.79 13.21 9.66
CA THR A 10 6.48 14.16 10.53
C THR A 10 7.97 13.84 10.56
N VAL A 11 8.78 14.88 10.60
CA VAL A 11 10.20 14.81 10.86
C VAL A 11 10.55 15.69 12.04
N GLN A 12 11.25 15.13 13.02
CA GLN A 12 11.75 15.86 14.19
C GLN A 12 13.27 15.83 14.21
N LEU A 13 13.92 16.86 13.65
CA LEU A 13 15.37 16.93 13.64
C LEU A 13 15.90 17.06 15.08
N PRO A 14 16.91 16.25 15.50
CA PRO A 14 17.44 16.30 16.86
C PRO A 14 17.91 17.71 17.26
N GLY A 15 17.30 18.28 18.31
CA GLY A 15 17.64 19.61 18.82
C GLY A 15 17.23 20.78 17.91
N ARG A 16 16.28 20.57 16.98
CA ARG A 16 15.82 21.54 16.00
C ARG A 16 14.29 21.56 15.88
N ASP A 17 13.81 22.34 14.91
CA ASP A 17 12.40 22.48 14.53
C ASP A 17 11.76 21.15 14.10
N GLU A 18 10.45 21.03 14.33
CA GLU A 18 9.60 19.97 13.77
C GLU A 18 9.10 20.34 12.39
N TYR A 19 9.10 19.38 11.48
CA TYR A 19 8.68 19.55 10.10
C TYR A 19 7.58 18.56 9.71
N LEU A 20 6.66 19.03 8.87
CA LEU A 20 5.69 18.19 8.17
C LEU A 20 6.14 18.04 6.71
N ALA A 21 6.43 16.80 6.30
CA ALA A 21 6.57 16.45 4.90
C ALA A 21 5.20 16.08 4.33
N ALA A 22 4.72 16.79 3.32
CA ALA A 22 3.41 16.58 2.71
C ALA A 22 3.53 16.38 1.19
N ALA A 23 3.11 15.22 0.71
CA ALA A 23 3.10 14.90 -0.71
C ALA A 23 1.77 15.31 -1.36
N CYS A 24 1.83 16.04 -2.47
CA CYS A 24 0.68 16.50 -3.25
C CYS A 24 0.93 16.27 -4.74
N GLY A 25 0.32 15.24 -5.30
CA GLY A 25 0.64 14.76 -6.65
C GLY A 25 2.13 14.43 -6.79
N PRO A 26 2.87 15.05 -7.73
CA PRO A 26 4.30 14.81 -7.93
C PRO A 26 5.23 15.59 -6.97
N LYS A 27 4.67 16.43 -6.09
CA LYS A 27 5.44 17.34 -5.23
C LYS A 27 5.54 16.83 -3.79
N VAL A 28 6.65 17.14 -3.13
CA VAL A 28 6.84 17.01 -1.68
C VAL A 28 7.14 18.38 -1.11
N PHE A 29 6.30 18.84 -0.18
CA PHE A 29 6.51 20.06 0.59
C PHE A 29 7.09 19.71 1.95
N LEU A 30 8.08 20.45 2.42
CA LEU A 30 8.56 20.39 3.79
C LEU A 30 8.18 21.68 4.51
N VAL A 31 7.29 21.58 5.48
CA VAL A 31 6.76 22.70 6.25
C VAL A 31 7.39 22.72 7.63
N ASN A 32 7.95 23.86 8.05
CA ASN A 32 8.36 24.04 9.42
C ASN A 32 7.12 24.27 10.29
N ALA A 33 6.76 23.28 11.09
CA ALA A 33 5.54 23.29 11.88
C ALA A 33 5.61 24.28 13.05
N GLY A 34 6.81 24.70 13.49
CA GLY A 34 6.98 25.75 14.49
C GLY A 34 6.68 27.14 13.94
N LYS A 35 7.17 27.42 12.72
CA LYS A 35 7.07 28.74 12.07
C LYS A 35 5.82 28.90 11.18
N GLY A 36 5.22 27.81 10.74
CA GLY A 36 4.08 27.83 9.83
C GLY A 36 4.43 28.27 8.41
N GLU A 37 5.63 27.94 7.95
CA GLU A 37 6.15 28.30 6.63
C GLU A 37 6.66 27.08 5.87
N ILE A 38 6.58 27.14 4.53
CA ILE A 38 7.19 26.12 3.67
C ILE A 38 8.69 26.36 3.66
N ALA A 39 9.45 25.43 4.23
CA ALA A 39 10.91 25.49 4.27
C ALA A 39 11.52 25.10 2.92
N SER A 40 10.96 24.09 2.25
CA SER A 40 11.38 23.70 0.90
C SER A 40 10.30 22.91 0.15
N GLU A 41 10.46 22.83 -1.17
CA GLU A 41 9.61 22.08 -2.08
C GLU A 41 10.49 21.28 -3.05
N TRP A 42 10.09 20.04 -3.33
CA TRP A 42 10.67 19.22 -4.39
C TRP A 42 9.57 18.71 -5.32
N SER A 43 9.88 18.53 -6.61
CA SER A 43 8.96 17.98 -7.61
C SER A 43 9.63 16.89 -8.44
N ALA A 44 8.91 15.80 -8.69
CA ALA A 44 9.39 14.68 -9.51
C ALA A 44 9.66 15.07 -10.98
N SER A 45 9.03 16.15 -11.47
CA SER A 45 9.27 16.67 -12.83
C SER A 45 10.60 17.41 -13.00
N SER A 46 11.26 17.81 -11.93
CA SER A 46 12.43 18.70 -11.98
C SER A 46 13.73 18.00 -12.41
N LEU A 47 13.69 16.71 -12.74
CA LEU A 47 14.87 15.87 -12.96
C LEU A 47 15.00 15.27 -14.38
N THR A 48 14.10 15.61 -15.32
CA THR A 48 14.19 15.12 -16.72
C THR A 48 15.12 15.94 -17.62
N THR A 49 15.76 17.00 -17.12
CA THR A 49 16.61 17.91 -17.93
C THR A 49 18.12 17.68 -17.78
N ALA A 50 18.56 16.43 -17.56
CA ALA A 50 19.99 16.13 -17.47
C ALA A 50 20.36 14.76 -18.07
N THR A 51 20.03 14.54 -19.35
CA THR A 51 20.80 13.69 -20.29
C THR A 51 20.14 13.74 -21.67
N SER A 52 20.33 14.85 -22.40
CA SER A 52 20.20 14.86 -23.86
C SER A 52 21.00 16.02 -24.43
N ASN A 53 22.32 15.95 -24.30
CA ASN A 53 23.24 16.72 -25.13
C ASN A 53 24.40 15.81 -25.52
N GLY A 54 24.25 15.21 -26.69
CA GLY A 54 25.27 14.49 -27.44
C GLY A 54 24.89 14.64 -28.89
N ASN A 55 25.18 15.82 -29.43
CA ASN A 55 25.07 16.14 -30.85
C ASN A 55 26.22 15.39 -31.54
N ASP A 56 25.91 14.41 -32.38
CA ASP A 56 26.87 13.88 -33.37
C ASP A 56 26.09 13.43 -34.61
N ASP A 57 26.03 14.35 -35.58
CA ASP A 57 25.76 14.05 -36.98
C ASP A 57 27.04 13.47 -37.60
N ALA A 58 27.05 12.19 -38.00
CA ALA A 58 27.73 11.72 -39.21
C ALA A 58 27.49 10.22 -39.51
N ALA A 59 26.89 9.98 -40.68
CA ALA A 59 27.17 8.90 -41.65
C ALA A 59 27.01 7.42 -41.24
N GLY A 60 25.81 6.89 -41.57
CA GLY A 60 25.62 5.71 -42.44
C GLY A 60 26.21 4.36 -42.03
N THR A 61 25.35 3.45 -41.56
CA THR A 61 25.27 2.05 -42.03
C THR A 61 24.00 1.38 -41.48
N SER A 62 23.45 0.46 -42.27
CA SER A 62 22.12 -0.13 -42.15
C SER A 62 21.97 -1.15 -41.02
N GLU A 63 21.02 -0.94 -40.10
CA GLU A 63 20.41 -1.99 -39.27
C GLU A 63 18.90 -1.77 -39.09
N ARG A 64 18.16 -2.89 -39.03
CA ARG A 64 16.69 -3.02 -39.11
C ARG A 64 15.93 -2.20 -38.06
N PRO A 65 14.72 -1.67 -38.38
CA PRO A 65 13.92 -0.92 -37.42
C PRO A 65 13.35 -1.84 -36.34
N ALA A 66 13.70 -1.57 -35.08
CA ALA A 66 13.00 -2.09 -33.93
C ALA A 66 11.52 -1.68 -34.00
N LYS A 67 10.62 -2.62 -33.68
CA LYS A 67 9.16 -2.39 -33.62
C LYS A 67 8.88 -1.15 -32.78
N LYS A 68 8.33 -0.11 -33.43
CA LYS A 68 7.72 1.06 -32.78
C LYS A 68 6.75 0.56 -31.71
N GLN A 69 7.12 0.78 -30.46
CA GLN A 69 6.21 0.74 -29.33
C GLN A 69 5.05 1.67 -29.67
N LYS A 70 3.82 1.16 -29.60
CA LYS A 70 2.61 1.92 -29.84
C LYS A 70 2.49 2.92 -28.68
N THR A 71 3.14 4.08 -28.83
CA THR A 71 2.98 5.23 -27.94
C THR A 71 1.58 5.76 -28.18
N SER A 72 0.64 5.35 -27.33
CA SER A 72 -0.55 6.16 -27.12
C SER A 72 -0.06 7.53 -26.66
N ASN A 73 -0.42 8.58 -27.39
CA ASN A 73 -0.26 9.97 -26.98
C ASN A 73 -0.97 10.17 -25.63
N ALA A 74 -0.22 10.04 -24.54
CA ALA A 74 -0.59 10.57 -23.24
C ALA A 74 0.42 11.67 -22.95
N ALA A 75 -0.06 12.90 -22.76
CA ALA A 75 0.78 13.98 -22.24
C ALA A 75 1.50 13.46 -20.99
N SER A 76 2.82 13.59 -20.93
CA SER A 76 3.64 13.07 -19.83
C SER A 76 3.34 13.82 -18.54
N HIS A 77 2.36 13.34 -17.77
CA HIS A 77 2.13 13.84 -16.42
C HIS A 77 3.29 13.37 -15.51
N ALA A 78 3.77 14.26 -14.65
CA ALA A 78 4.80 13.91 -13.67
C ALA A 78 4.28 12.81 -12.72
N PRO A 79 5.13 11.85 -12.32
CA PRO A 79 4.66 10.70 -11.55
C PRO A 79 4.26 11.12 -10.13
N ASN A 80 3.13 10.62 -9.63
CA ASN A 80 2.63 10.99 -8.31
C ASN A 80 3.40 10.26 -7.21
N ILE A 81 3.64 10.93 -6.08
CA ILE A 81 4.15 10.28 -4.87
C ILE A 81 3.04 9.41 -4.28
N ILE A 82 3.33 8.14 -4.03
CA ILE A 82 2.39 7.12 -3.52
C ILE A 82 2.75 6.60 -2.12
N LYS A 83 3.97 6.85 -1.66
CA LYS A 83 4.45 6.50 -0.32
C LYS A 83 5.49 7.52 0.15
N LEU A 84 5.48 7.74 1.46
CA LEU A 84 6.44 8.58 2.17
C LEU A 84 6.82 7.86 3.47
N THR A 85 8.10 7.79 3.80
CA THR A 85 8.58 7.26 5.09
C THR A 85 9.82 8.02 5.54
N VAL A 86 10.10 8.01 6.85
CA VAL A 86 11.16 8.79 7.49
C VAL A 86 12.08 7.82 8.24
N SER A 87 13.39 8.06 8.15
CA SER A 87 14.40 7.35 8.93
C SER A 87 14.25 7.58 10.44
N LEU A 88 14.64 6.60 11.26
CA LEU A 88 14.60 6.74 12.73
C LEU A 88 15.50 7.89 13.24
N SER A 89 16.59 8.20 12.54
CA SER A 89 17.47 9.34 12.82
C SER A 89 16.82 10.69 12.52
N GLN A 90 15.65 10.69 11.88
CA GLN A 90 14.90 11.88 11.47
C GLN A 90 15.63 12.76 10.44
N GLN A 91 16.65 12.22 9.76
CA GLN A 91 17.46 12.99 8.79
C GLN A 91 17.07 12.72 7.34
N TYR A 92 16.49 11.57 7.06
CA TYR A 92 16.17 11.14 5.71
C TYR A 92 14.68 10.90 5.50
N ILE A 93 14.18 11.35 4.34
CA ILE A 93 12.87 11.00 3.81
C ILE A 93 13.07 10.08 2.61
N VAL A 94 12.25 9.04 2.53
CA VAL A 94 12.15 8.19 1.35
C VAL A 94 10.76 8.34 0.75
N ALA A 95 10.69 8.71 -0.52
CA ALA A 95 9.44 8.79 -1.28
C ALA A 95 9.41 7.73 -2.37
N VAL A 96 8.23 7.22 -2.69
CA VAL A 96 8.01 6.34 -3.85
C VAL A 96 7.01 6.98 -4.77
N THR A 97 7.27 6.91 -6.07
CA THR A 97 6.38 7.39 -7.13
C THR A 97 5.62 6.26 -7.84
N ASP A 98 4.50 6.58 -8.50
CA ASP A 98 3.67 5.61 -9.23
C ASP A 98 4.36 4.99 -10.47
N ASP A 99 5.42 5.63 -10.98
CA ASP A 99 6.36 5.09 -11.98
C ASP A 99 7.48 4.21 -11.39
N LYS A 100 7.32 3.80 -10.12
CA LYS A 100 8.15 2.80 -9.40
C LYS A 100 9.53 3.30 -8.97
N VAL A 101 9.74 4.62 -8.93
CA VAL A 101 11.02 5.19 -8.49
C VAL A 101 11.01 5.42 -6.99
N ILE A 102 12.09 4.99 -6.32
CA ILE A 102 12.39 5.29 -4.92
C ILE A 102 13.33 6.48 -4.90
N HIS A 103 12.92 7.58 -4.26
CA HIS A 103 13.72 8.77 -4.02
C HIS A 103 14.16 8.83 -2.56
N VAL A 104 15.42 9.20 -2.31
CA VAL A 104 15.96 9.44 -0.95
C VAL A 104 16.40 10.88 -0.85
N PHE A 105 15.94 11.56 0.21
CA PHE A 105 16.25 12.95 0.51
C PHE A 105 16.94 13.05 1.86
N GLU A 106 17.95 13.92 1.96
CA GLU A 106 18.47 14.46 3.22
C GLU A 106 17.72 15.74 3.54
N ILE A 107 17.39 15.94 4.82
CA ILE A 107 16.88 17.23 5.30
C ILE A 107 18.05 18.00 5.88
N THR A 108 18.42 19.09 5.21
CA THR A 108 19.59 19.88 5.60
C THR A 108 19.34 20.68 6.90
N GLY A 109 20.41 21.27 7.41
CA GLY A 109 20.42 22.19 8.55
C GLY A 109 19.32 23.23 8.59
N HIS A 110 18.89 23.69 7.42
CA HIS A 110 18.00 24.82 7.24
C HIS A 110 16.59 24.40 6.78
N GLY A 111 16.27 23.10 6.77
CA GLY A 111 14.97 22.59 6.33
C GLY A 111 14.83 22.48 4.80
N GLU A 112 15.94 22.25 4.10
CA GLU A 112 15.93 22.00 2.65
C GLU A 112 15.89 20.49 2.36
N LEU A 113 15.05 20.07 1.41
CA LEU A 113 15.03 18.72 0.85
C LEU A 113 16.12 18.55 -0.21
N LYS A 114 17.24 17.96 0.17
CA LYS A 114 18.34 17.64 -0.75
C LYS A 114 18.17 16.23 -1.28
N ALA A 115 17.87 16.09 -2.57
CA ALA A 115 17.81 14.79 -3.23
C ALA A 115 19.18 14.11 -3.26
N LEU A 116 19.28 12.88 -2.76
CA LEU A 116 20.52 12.11 -2.68
C LEU A 116 20.59 10.99 -3.72
N SER A 117 19.49 10.25 -3.90
CA SER A 117 19.46 9.14 -4.85
C SER A 117 18.05 8.89 -5.40
N GLN A 118 18.02 8.27 -6.58
CA GLN A 118 16.80 7.76 -7.22
C GLN A 118 17.05 6.35 -7.79
N ARG A 119 16.10 5.44 -7.60
CA ARG A 119 16.23 4.03 -8.02
C ARG A 119 14.90 3.51 -8.56
N CYS A 120 14.89 3.05 -9.82
CA CYS A 120 13.70 2.49 -10.45
C CYS A 120 13.57 0.99 -10.13
N MET A 121 12.47 0.60 -9.48
CA MET A 121 12.15 -0.78 -9.19
C MET A 121 11.45 -1.45 -10.39
N PRO A 122 11.67 -2.76 -10.64
CA PRO A 122 11.03 -3.46 -11.77
C PRO A 122 9.50 -3.50 -11.61
N LYS A 123 9.05 -3.61 -10.36
CA LYS A 123 7.66 -3.66 -9.94
C LYS A 123 7.39 -2.52 -8.97
N ARG A 124 6.14 -2.02 -8.98
CA ARG A 124 5.71 -0.92 -8.11
C ARG A 124 5.86 -1.34 -6.64
N PRO A 125 6.63 -0.60 -5.82
CA PRO A 125 6.64 -0.83 -4.39
C PRO A 125 5.24 -0.64 -3.80
N CYS A 126 4.79 -1.58 -2.98
CA CYS A 126 3.52 -1.50 -2.28
C CYS A 126 3.69 -1.02 -0.83
N ALA A 127 4.83 -1.31 -0.22
CA ALA A 127 5.20 -0.87 1.12
C ALA A 127 6.72 -0.69 1.23
N ILE A 128 7.14 0.31 2.01
CA ILE A 128 8.54 0.71 2.15
C ILE A 128 8.82 1.18 3.59
N GLN A 129 10.00 0.87 4.11
CA GLN A 129 10.44 1.28 5.45
C GLN A 129 11.95 1.50 5.47
N VAL A 130 12.39 2.50 6.23
CA VAL A 130 13.80 2.61 6.63
C VAL A 130 13.98 1.87 7.95
N LEU A 131 14.97 0.99 8.02
CA LEU A 131 15.24 0.19 9.21
C LEU A 131 15.84 1.04 10.34
N PRO A 132 15.76 0.58 11.60
CA PRO A 132 16.33 1.28 12.76
C PRO A 132 17.85 1.52 12.68
N ASP A 133 18.56 0.81 11.79
CA ASP A 133 19.97 1.01 11.51
C ASP A 133 20.26 2.33 10.76
N ASN A 134 19.23 3.01 10.25
CA ASN A 134 19.33 4.21 9.40
C ASN A 134 20.23 4.02 8.17
N ALA A 135 20.39 2.79 7.72
CA ALA A 135 21.26 2.41 6.62
C ALA A 135 20.56 1.52 5.59
N THR A 136 19.44 0.89 5.96
CA THR A 136 18.76 -0.07 5.11
C THR A 136 17.31 0.36 4.82
N ILE A 137 16.89 0.26 3.56
CA ILE A 137 15.50 0.32 3.13
C ILE A 137 15.01 -1.11 2.91
N ILE A 138 13.88 -1.46 3.51
CA ILE A 138 13.08 -2.62 3.09
C ILE A 138 12.01 -2.15 2.11
N CYS A 139 11.96 -2.78 0.94
CA CYS A 139 10.99 -2.49 -0.12
C CYS A 139 10.24 -3.76 -0.50
N ALA A 140 8.94 -3.80 -0.21
CA ALA A 140 8.04 -4.83 -0.70
C ALA A 140 7.40 -4.39 -2.02
N ASP A 141 7.41 -5.26 -3.03
CA ASP A 141 6.79 -4.99 -4.32
C ASP A 141 5.42 -5.66 -4.49
N LYS A 142 4.65 -5.15 -5.45
CA LYS A 142 3.29 -5.63 -5.76
C LYS A 142 3.24 -7.10 -6.22
N PHE A 143 4.36 -7.71 -6.60
CA PHE A 143 4.42 -9.08 -7.11
C PHE A 143 4.80 -10.09 -6.03
N GLY A 144 5.12 -9.63 -4.83
CA GLY A 144 5.34 -10.47 -3.67
C GLY A 144 6.79 -10.50 -3.19
N ASP A 145 7.71 -9.80 -3.85
CA ASP A 145 9.12 -9.81 -3.47
C ASP A 145 9.42 -8.72 -2.45
N VAL A 146 10.29 -9.02 -1.48
CA VAL A 146 10.81 -8.07 -0.50
C VAL A 146 12.31 -7.94 -0.65
N TYR A 147 12.79 -6.71 -0.86
CA TYR A 147 14.19 -6.38 -1.08
C TYR A 147 14.76 -5.57 0.09
N SER A 148 16.04 -5.76 0.38
CA SER A 148 16.88 -4.87 1.18
C SER A 148 17.71 -4.02 0.22
N LEU A 149 17.66 -2.71 0.38
CA LEU A 149 18.44 -1.75 -0.41
C LEU A 149 19.23 -0.84 0.57
N PRO A 150 20.46 -0.41 0.26
CA PRO A 150 21.13 0.59 1.08
C PRO A 150 20.37 1.92 1.02
N LEU A 151 20.22 2.62 2.13
CA LEU A 151 19.60 3.95 2.18
C LEU A 151 20.40 4.92 1.31
N LEU A 152 21.71 4.91 1.48
CA LEU A 152 22.68 5.67 0.69
C LEU A 152 23.51 4.68 -0.13
N PRO A 153 23.32 4.60 -1.46
CA PRO A 153 24.15 3.74 -2.29
C PRO A 153 25.60 4.24 -2.26
N SER A 154 26.55 3.30 -2.32
CA SER A 154 27.97 3.64 -2.51
C SER A 154 28.20 4.28 -3.88
N ASP A 155 29.21 5.15 -4.02
CA ASP A 155 29.52 5.84 -5.29
C ASP A 155 29.79 4.88 -6.46
N ALA A 156 30.31 3.68 -6.17
CA ALA A 156 30.51 2.61 -7.16
C ALA A 156 29.20 2.03 -7.71
N ALA A 157 28.07 2.21 -7.01
CA ALA A 157 26.75 1.76 -7.43
C ALA A 157 25.97 2.81 -8.24
N LEU A 158 26.44 4.06 -8.29
CA LEU A 158 25.88 5.12 -9.14
C LEU A 158 26.37 5.00 -10.60
N THR A 159 27.44 4.24 -10.86
CA THR A 159 28.02 3.99 -12.18
C THR A 159 27.55 2.68 -12.79
N GLN A 160 26.25 2.55 -13.08
CA GLN A 160 25.61 1.55 -13.97
C GLN A 160 26.00 0.04 -13.90
N ASN A 161 26.90 -0.43 -13.02
CA ASN A 161 27.46 -1.80 -13.08
C ASN A 161 27.80 -2.41 -11.71
N ALA A 162 27.20 -1.99 -10.60
CA ALA A 162 27.46 -2.65 -9.31
C ALA A 162 26.50 -3.81 -9.04
N SER A 163 26.99 -5.03 -9.27
CA SER A 163 26.51 -6.25 -8.61
C SER A 163 27.57 -6.76 -7.63
N PRO A 164 27.46 -6.47 -6.33
CA PRO A 164 28.11 -7.26 -5.29
C PRO A 164 27.03 -7.78 -4.35
N GLY A 165 26.38 -8.88 -4.72
CA GLY A 165 25.29 -9.45 -3.93
C GLY A 165 24.60 -10.67 -4.53
N ALA A 166 24.86 -10.97 -5.82
CA ALA A 166 24.57 -12.29 -6.36
C ALA A 166 25.61 -13.27 -5.80
N GLU A 167 25.24 -14.05 -4.79
CA GLU A 167 25.87 -15.36 -4.64
C GLU A 167 25.74 -16.08 -5.99
N HIS A 168 26.84 -16.68 -6.44
CA HIS A 168 27.00 -17.42 -7.69
C HIS A 168 25.73 -18.20 -8.07
N VAL A 169 24.91 -17.63 -8.96
CA VAL A 169 24.04 -18.42 -9.81
C VAL A 169 24.83 -18.55 -11.10
N ASP A 170 25.46 -19.71 -11.29
CA ASP A 170 26.10 -20.06 -12.54
C ASP A 170 25.12 -19.76 -13.69
N VAL A 171 25.49 -18.80 -14.54
CA VAL A 171 24.76 -18.51 -15.76
C VAL A 171 25.08 -19.66 -16.72
N MET A 172 24.35 -20.76 -16.57
CA MET A 172 24.16 -21.70 -17.66
C MET A 172 23.48 -20.91 -18.79
N LYS A 173 24.13 -20.83 -19.94
CA LYS A 173 23.48 -20.49 -21.20
C LYS A 173 22.34 -21.47 -21.40
N THR A 174 21.12 -21.10 -21.04
CA THR A 174 19.93 -21.85 -21.42
C THR A 174 19.61 -21.49 -22.85
N ASP A 175 19.79 -22.46 -23.74
CA ASP A 175 19.11 -22.52 -25.04
C ASP A 175 17.62 -22.21 -24.86
N GLU A 176 16.98 -21.72 -25.92
CA GLU A 176 15.56 -21.35 -25.99
C GLU A 176 14.64 -22.50 -25.49
N ALA A 177 14.46 -22.57 -24.17
CA ALA A 177 13.60 -23.57 -23.55
C ALA A 177 12.16 -23.12 -23.73
N THR A 178 11.42 -23.89 -24.52
CA THR A 178 9.96 -23.77 -24.64
C THR A 178 9.34 -23.89 -23.24
N PHE A 179 8.54 -22.88 -22.86
CA PHE A 179 7.84 -22.85 -21.57
C PHE A 179 6.99 -24.12 -21.42
N LYS A 180 7.32 -24.94 -20.43
CA LYS A 180 6.54 -26.12 -20.03
C LYS A 180 5.94 -25.84 -18.66
N PRO A 181 4.62 -25.76 -18.51
CA PRO A 181 4.01 -25.63 -17.20
C PRO A 181 4.39 -26.83 -16.32
N SER A 182 4.77 -26.57 -15.07
CA SER A 182 5.16 -27.62 -14.11
C SER A 182 3.96 -28.47 -13.65
N ALA A 183 2.74 -27.98 -13.83
CA ALA A 183 1.52 -28.69 -13.48
C ALA A 183 1.01 -29.53 -14.65
N THR A 184 0.52 -30.73 -14.35
CA THR A 184 -0.10 -31.61 -15.34
C THR A 184 -1.61 -31.68 -15.11
N ASN A 185 -2.37 -32.06 -16.14
CA ASN A 185 -3.81 -32.32 -16.00
C ASN A 185 -4.15 -33.40 -14.95
N LEU A 186 -3.16 -34.18 -14.49
CA LEU A 186 -3.31 -35.18 -13.44
C LEU A 186 -3.25 -34.59 -12.02
N THR A 187 -2.67 -33.40 -11.85
CA THR A 187 -2.45 -32.75 -10.54
C THR A 187 -3.48 -31.65 -10.26
N VAL A 188 -4.30 -31.32 -11.24
CA VAL A 188 -5.15 -30.15 -11.26
C VAL A 188 -6.62 -30.57 -11.22
N HIS A 189 -7.20 -30.56 -10.01
CA HIS A 189 -8.54 -31.10 -9.78
C HIS A 189 -9.65 -30.05 -9.72
N THR A 190 -9.30 -28.77 -9.54
CA THR A 190 -10.30 -27.69 -9.53
C THR A 190 -10.45 -27.09 -10.92
N GLU A 191 -11.69 -26.79 -11.30
CA GLU A 191 -12.03 -26.19 -12.60
C GLU A 191 -11.22 -24.91 -12.86
N ARG A 192 -11.02 -24.10 -11.81
CA ARG A 192 -10.20 -22.88 -11.86
C ARG A 192 -8.73 -23.16 -12.17
N ASN A 193 -8.13 -24.14 -11.52
CA ASN A 193 -6.73 -24.48 -11.75
C ASN A 193 -6.56 -25.10 -13.15
N ARG A 194 -7.55 -25.86 -13.65
CA ARG A 194 -7.51 -26.46 -15.00
C ARG A 194 -7.52 -25.39 -16.07
N LYS A 195 -8.39 -24.39 -15.94
CA LYS A 195 -8.45 -23.23 -16.84
C LYS A 195 -7.19 -22.36 -16.76
N ALA A 196 -6.57 -22.25 -15.58
CA ALA A 196 -5.28 -21.57 -15.42
C ALA A 196 -4.14 -22.34 -16.11
N LEU A 197 -4.16 -23.67 -16.06
CA LEU A 197 -3.21 -24.53 -16.77
C LEU A 197 -3.39 -24.41 -18.30
N GLU A 198 -4.63 -24.43 -18.79
CA GLU A 198 -4.96 -24.17 -20.20
C GLU A 198 -4.45 -22.79 -20.65
N ALA A 199 -4.66 -21.75 -19.84
CA ALA A 199 -4.16 -20.40 -20.12
C ALA A 199 -2.62 -20.33 -20.12
N GLN A 200 -1.94 -21.04 -19.22
CA GLN A 200 -0.48 -21.16 -19.21
C GLN A 200 0.04 -21.90 -20.44
N MET A 201 -0.63 -22.97 -20.88
CA MET A 201 -0.28 -23.71 -22.09
C MET A 201 -0.49 -22.87 -23.36
N GLN A 202 -1.48 -21.98 -23.37
CA GLN A 202 -1.74 -21.06 -24.50
C GLN A 202 -0.76 -19.87 -24.56
N GLN A 203 -0.05 -19.56 -23.48
CA GLN A 203 0.97 -18.51 -23.49
C GLN A 203 2.24 -18.98 -24.24
N LYS A 204 2.30 -18.66 -25.54
CA LYS A 204 3.54 -18.78 -26.31
C LYS A 204 4.56 -17.74 -25.84
N ASN A 205 5.69 -18.21 -25.31
CA ASN A 205 6.90 -17.47 -24.96
C ASN A 205 6.77 -16.42 -23.84
N PHE A 206 6.91 -16.88 -22.59
CA PHE A 206 7.37 -16.00 -21.52
C PHE A 206 8.91 -16.01 -21.50
N SER A 207 9.53 -15.05 -22.17
CA SER A 207 10.89 -14.63 -21.86
C SER A 207 10.83 -13.17 -21.46
N ALA A 208 10.27 -12.89 -20.28
CA ALA A 208 10.66 -11.67 -19.60
C ALA A 208 12.13 -11.85 -19.24
N LYS A 209 13.04 -11.36 -20.10
CA LYS A 209 14.43 -11.13 -19.68
C LYS A 209 14.31 -10.27 -18.43
N LYS A 210 14.55 -10.86 -17.26
CA LYS A 210 14.66 -10.11 -16.01
C LYS A 210 15.89 -9.25 -16.20
N GLU A 211 15.71 -8.00 -16.65
CA GLU A 211 16.80 -7.04 -16.60
C GLU A 211 17.23 -6.95 -15.13
N PRO A 212 18.49 -7.27 -14.81
CA PRO A 212 18.95 -7.23 -13.45
C PRO A 212 18.85 -5.79 -12.94
N LEU A 213 18.50 -5.65 -11.66
CA LEU A 213 18.51 -4.36 -10.98
C LEU A 213 19.92 -3.74 -11.07
N LYS A 214 20.00 -2.49 -11.52
CA LYS A 214 21.27 -1.79 -11.80
C LYS A 214 21.88 -1.11 -10.56
N PHE A 215 21.47 -1.51 -9.36
CA PHE A 215 21.92 -0.94 -8.10
C PHE A 215 22.01 -2.02 -7.03
N GLU A 216 22.75 -1.74 -5.97
CA GLU A 216 22.91 -2.65 -4.83
C GLU A 216 21.56 -3.00 -4.19
N HIS A 217 21.27 -4.29 -4.11
CA HIS A 217 20.05 -4.83 -3.53
C HIS A 217 20.27 -6.29 -3.09
N LYS A 218 19.44 -6.74 -2.16
CA LYS A 218 19.34 -8.16 -1.78
C LYS A 218 17.88 -8.57 -1.72
N LEU A 219 17.51 -9.62 -2.44
CA LEU A 219 16.20 -10.26 -2.28
C LEU A 219 16.17 -10.96 -0.91
N LEU A 220 15.20 -10.62 -0.07
CA LEU A 220 15.07 -11.14 1.29
C LEU A 220 14.13 -12.34 1.35
N LEU A 221 12.93 -12.20 0.79
CA LEU A 221 11.86 -13.20 0.79
C LEU A 221 10.85 -12.91 -0.33
N GLY A 222 9.97 -13.87 -0.60
CA GLY A 222 8.95 -13.77 -1.65
C GLY A 222 7.61 -14.41 -1.27
N HIS A 223 6.53 -13.81 -1.74
CA HIS A 223 5.17 -14.35 -1.76
C HIS A 223 4.78 -14.64 -3.22
N VAL A 224 3.89 -15.62 -3.42
CA VAL A 224 3.22 -15.82 -4.71
C VAL A 224 2.05 -14.84 -4.87
N SER A 225 1.48 -14.40 -3.75
CA SER A 225 0.44 -13.40 -3.70
C SER A 225 1.00 -11.98 -3.74
N MET A 226 0.13 -11.03 -4.09
CA MET A 226 0.42 -9.61 -4.03
C MET A 226 0.61 -9.18 -2.58
N LEU A 227 1.80 -8.71 -2.24
CA LEU A 227 2.04 -8.05 -0.96
C LEU A 227 1.26 -6.74 -0.89
N THR A 228 0.75 -6.46 0.30
CA THR A 228 -0.09 -5.29 0.61
C THR A 228 0.55 -4.42 1.67
N ASP A 229 1.30 -5.03 2.60
CA ASP A 229 2.04 -4.32 3.63
C ASP A 229 3.26 -5.10 4.12
N VAL A 230 4.22 -4.38 4.70
CA VAL A 230 5.38 -4.95 5.40
C VAL A 230 5.63 -4.12 6.65
N VAL A 231 6.00 -4.74 7.76
CA VAL A 231 6.48 -4.05 8.97
C VAL A 231 7.72 -4.75 9.51
N PHE A 232 8.69 -3.95 9.98
CA PHE A 232 9.87 -4.44 10.65
C PHE A 232 9.69 -4.40 12.17
N ALA A 233 9.82 -5.56 12.82
CA ALA A 233 9.73 -5.67 14.27
C ALA A 233 11.09 -6.01 14.87
N THR A 234 11.36 -5.50 16.07
CA THR A 234 12.48 -5.97 16.89
C THR A 234 11.99 -6.36 18.27
N ARG A 235 12.60 -7.38 18.86
CA ARG A 235 12.25 -7.90 20.17
C ARG A 235 13.49 -8.34 20.93
N GLN A 236 13.52 -8.14 22.23
CA GLN A 236 14.54 -8.70 23.11
C GLN A 236 14.14 -10.14 23.48
N VAL A 237 14.98 -11.11 23.12
CA VAL A 237 14.80 -12.53 23.44
C VAL A 237 16.11 -13.04 24.01
N ASP A 238 16.10 -13.55 25.25
CA ASP A 238 17.28 -14.05 25.96
C ASP A 238 18.43 -13.01 26.03
N GLY A 239 18.08 -11.74 26.22
CA GLY A 239 19.04 -10.62 26.26
C GLY A 239 19.65 -10.24 24.90
N LYS A 240 19.15 -10.81 23.79
CA LYS A 240 19.58 -10.48 22.42
C LYS A 240 18.43 -9.83 21.65
N GLN A 241 18.74 -8.79 20.90
CA GLN A 241 17.80 -8.22 19.95
C GLN A 241 17.65 -9.17 18.76
N ARG A 242 16.41 -9.60 18.52
CA ARG A 242 16.01 -10.33 17.32
C ARG A 242 15.13 -9.43 16.49
N SER A 243 15.27 -9.55 15.18
CA SER A 243 14.56 -8.74 14.22
C SER A 243 13.75 -9.62 13.28
N HIS A 244 12.59 -9.12 12.86
CA HIS A 244 11.61 -9.85 12.07
C HIS A 244 11.04 -8.98 10.97
N ILE A 245 10.71 -9.61 9.85
CA ILE A 245 9.95 -9.01 8.77
C ILE A 245 8.57 -9.65 8.79
N ILE A 246 7.54 -8.84 8.97
CA ILE A 246 6.15 -9.27 8.97
C ILE A 246 5.50 -8.73 7.71
N THR A 247 4.95 -9.62 6.88
CA THR A 247 4.32 -9.27 5.60
C THR A 247 2.84 -9.63 5.59
N ALA A 248 2.03 -8.77 4.97
CA ALA A 248 0.63 -9.03 4.67
C ALA A 248 0.42 -9.16 3.16
N ASP A 249 -0.53 -10.01 2.75
CA ASP A 249 -0.88 -10.17 1.34
C ASP A 249 -2.38 -10.21 1.04
N ARG A 250 -2.68 -10.18 -0.26
CA ARG A 250 -4.03 -10.23 -0.81
C ARG A 250 -4.76 -11.56 -0.52
N ASP A 251 -4.02 -12.63 -0.27
CA ASP A 251 -4.55 -13.96 0.00
C ASP A 251 -4.61 -14.28 1.51
N GLU A 252 -4.87 -13.24 2.32
CA GLU A 252 -5.16 -13.33 3.76
C GLU A 252 -3.98 -13.65 4.66
N HIS A 253 -2.77 -13.85 4.11
CA HIS A 253 -1.63 -14.24 4.94
C HIS A 253 -1.03 -13.04 5.66
N ILE A 254 -0.75 -13.24 6.94
CA ILE A 254 0.21 -12.44 7.72
C ILE A 254 1.35 -13.39 8.06
N ARG A 255 2.50 -13.24 7.38
CA ARG A 255 3.67 -14.10 7.53
C ARG A 255 4.72 -13.42 8.40
N ILE A 256 5.31 -14.16 9.31
CA ILE A 256 6.41 -13.68 10.17
C ILE A 256 7.67 -14.45 9.79
N SER A 257 8.66 -13.72 9.29
CA SER A 257 9.97 -14.26 8.91
C SER A 257 11.05 -13.58 9.73
N ARG A 258 12.20 -14.23 9.88
CA ARG A 258 13.37 -13.56 10.45
C ARG A 258 13.81 -12.39 9.57
N ALA A 259 14.49 -11.41 10.14
CA ALA A 259 15.19 -10.39 9.37
C ALA A 259 16.53 -10.93 8.82
N PRO A 260 17.23 -10.18 7.95
CA PRO A 260 18.59 -10.53 7.53
C PRO A 260 19.49 -10.88 8.72
N PRO A 261 20.36 -11.90 8.57
CA PRO A 261 20.70 -12.59 7.32
C PRO A 261 19.79 -13.79 6.97
N GLN A 262 18.83 -14.17 7.82
CA GLN A 262 18.05 -15.41 7.69
C GLN A 262 16.61 -15.17 7.21
N SER A 263 16.39 -14.20 6.32
CA SER A 263 15.05 -13.81 5.87
C SER A 263 14.25 -14.87 5.13
N HIS A 264 14.93 -15.93 4.67
CA HIS A 264 14.31 -17.13 4.11
C HIS A 264 13.64 -18.03 5.18
N VAL A 265 13.93 -17.82 6.47
CA VAL A 265 13.34 -18.60 7.56
C VAL A 265 12.02 -17.97 7.98
N ILE A 266 10.93 -18.67 7.63
CA ILE A 266 9.58 -18.36 8.10
C ILE A 266 9.41 -18.94 9.50
N GLU A 267 9.07 -18.11 10.48
CA GLU A 267 8.82 -18.57 11.85
C GLU A 267 7.36 -18.99 12.05
N GLY A 268 6.42 -18.32 11.38
CA GLY A 268 5.01 -18.65 11.49
C GLY A 268 4.08 -17.73 10.71
N TYR A 269 2.78 -17.96 10.90
CA TYR A 269 1.70 -17.21 10.27
C TYR A 269 0.62 -16.86 11.28
N CYS A 270 0.17 -15.61 11.26
CA CYS A 270 -1.03 -15.19 11.98
C CYS A 270 -2.26 -15.53 11.13
N LEU A 271 -2.92 -16.66 11.44
CA LEU A 271 -4.05 -17.19 10.66
C LEU A 271 -5.40 -16.76 11.26
N GLY A 272 -6.32 -16.28 10.42
CA GLY A 272 -7.70 -16.00 10.86
C GLY A 272 -8.48 -14.99 10.02
N HIS A 273 -7.79 -14.19 9.20
CA HIS A 273 -8.40 -13.37 8.15
C HIS A 273 -9.08 -14.25 7.10
N SER A 274 -10.18 -13.73 6.54
CA SER A 274 -10.95 -14.40 5.48
C SER A 274 -11.06 -13.57 4.20
N GLU A 275 -10.59 -12.33 4.26
CA GLU A 275 -10.41 -11.44 3.12
C GLU A 275 -8.98 -10.86 3.15
N PHE A 276 -8.59 -10.16 2.09
CA PHE A 276 -7.26 -9.55 1.98
C PHE A 276 -6.90 -8.73 3.24
N VAL A 277 -5.63 -8.78 3.65
CA VAL A 277 -5.09 -7.89 4.68
C VAL A 277 -4.47 -6.69 3.98
N SER A 278 -4.80 -5.47 4.38
CA SER A 278 -4.32 -4.25 3.71
C SER A 278 -3.30 -3.47 4.55
N LYS A 279 -3.40 -3.54 5.86
CA LYS A 279 -2.62 -2.73 6.81
C LYS A 279 -2.17 -3.55 8.00
N LEU A 280 -0.92 -3.34 8.40
CA LEU A 280 -0.30 -3.87 9.62
C LEU A 280 0.16 -2.70 10.50
N CYS A 281 -0.08 -2.80 11.81
CA CYS A 281 0.34 -1.80 12.79
C CYS A 281 0.92 -2.48 14.01
N LEU A 282 2.24 -2.33 14.22
CA LEU A 282 2.90 -2.77 15.45
C LEU A 282 2.58 -1.79 16.57
N ILE A 283 2.18 -2.33 17.73
CA ILE A 283 1.91 -1.53 18.91
C ILE A 283 3.21 -1.26 19.66
N PRO A 284 3.70 0.00 19.72
CA PRO A 284 5.00 0.33 20.30
C PRO A 284 5.15 -0.17 21.74
N GLY A 285 6.33 -0.75 22.04
CA GLY A 285 6.65 -1.26 23.38
C GLY A 285 5.91 -2.54 23.77
N THR A 286 5.27 -3.24 22.82
CA THR A 286 4.54 -4.49 23.09
C THR A 286 4.80 -5.55 22.02
N ASP A 287 4.39 -6.79 22.31
CA ASP A 287 4.39 -7.91 21.37
C ASP A 287 3.07 -7.99 20.55
N ILE A 288 2.32 -6.88 20.46
CA ILE A 288 1.03 -6.84 19.76
C ILE A 288 1.17 -6.27 18.36
N LEU A 289 0.57 -6.99 17.41
CA LEU A 289 0.33 -6.56 16.05
C LEU A 289 -1.18 -6.37 15.87
N VAL A 290 -1.58 -5.28 15.22
CA VAL A 290 -2.95 -5.09 14.74
C VAL A 290 -2.96 -5.16 13.22
N SER A 291 -3.93 -5.87 12.66
CA SER A 291 -4.17 -5.96 11.22
C SER A 291 -5.59 -5.54 10.85
N GLY A 292 -5.73 -4.99 9.65
CA GLY A 292 -7.00 -4.62 9.06
C GLY A 292 -6.99 -4.88 7.56
N GLY A 293 -8.16 -5.04 6.98
CA GLY A 293 -8.30 -5.48 5.58
C GLY A 293 -9.73 -5.39 5.07
N GLY A 294 -10.12 -6.38 4.26
CA GLY A 294 -11.48 -6.53 3.75
C GLY A 294 -12.45 -7.27 4.69
N ASP A 295 -11.96 -7.74 5.84
CA ASP A 295 -12.76 -8.32 6.92
C ASP A 295 -13.53 -7.23 7.69
N SER A 296 -14.64 -7.60 8.33
CA SER A 296 -15.47 -6.71 9.16
C SER A 296 -14.91 -6.46 10.58
N TRP A 297 -13.66 -6.86 10.83
CA TRP A 297 -13.00 -6.83 12.13
C TRP A 297 -11.50 -6.54 11.97
N LEU A 298 -10.89 -5.99 13.03
CA LEU A 298 -9.44 -5.85 13.16
C LEU A 298 -8.87 -7.03 13.93
N GLY A 299 -7.77 -7.60 13.44
CA GLY A 299 -7.06 -8.67 14.12
C GLY A 299 -6.07 -8.14 15.13
N VAL A 300 -6.21 -8.54 16.39
CA VAL A 300 -5.24 -8.25 17.45
C VAL A 300 -4.46 -9.52 17.73
N TRP A 301 -3.16 -9.50 17.44
CA TRP A 301 -2.30 -10.69 17.46
C TRP A 301 -1.22 -10.53 18.51
N ASP A 302 -0.92 -11.62 19.22
CA ASP A 302 0.38 -11.82 19.84
C ASP A 302 1.31 -12.35 18.75
N TRP A 303 2.03 -11.43 18.09
CA TRP A 303 2.75 -11.78 16.87
C TRP A 303 3.90 -12.78 17.11
N PRO A 304 4.66 -12.76 18.22
CA PRO A 304 5.71 -13.77 18.44
C PRO A 304 5.18 -15.19 18.62
N SER A 305 3.95 -15.35 19.11
CA SER A 305 3.32 -16.67 19.28
C SER A 305 2.38 -17.04 18.12
N PHE A 306 2.21 -16.14 17.15
CA PHE A 306 1.32 -16.29 15.99
C PHE A 306 -0.17 -16.42 16.35
N LYS A 307 -0.55 -15.99 17.56
CA LYS A 307 -1.89 -16.22 18.10
C LYS A 307 -2.78 -15.00 17.91
N LEU A 308 -3.94 -15.25 17.31
CA LEU A 308 -5.05 -14.31 17.36
C LEU A 308 -5.51 -14.19 18.81
N ARG A 309 -5.32 -13.01 19.40
CA ARG A 309 -5.87 -12.71 20.73
C ARG A 309 -7.33 -12.33 20.65
N ARG A 310 -7.69 -11.56 19.61
CA ARG A 310 -9.04 -11.00 19.46
C ARG A 310 -9.34 -10.58 18.03
N LYS A 311 -10.62 -10.73 17.65
CA LYS A 311 -11.23 -10.01 16.55
C LYS A 311 -11.99 -8.81 17.11
N PHE A 312 -11.57 -7.60 16.77
CA PHE A 312 -12.23 -6.38 17.22
C PHE A 312 -13.23 -5.94 16.15
N ASP A 313 -14.53 -6.07 16.40
CA ASP A 313 -15.57 -5.76 15.41
C ASP A 313 -15.59 -4.26 15.09
N ILE A 314 -15.60 -3.94 13.79
CA ILE A 314 -15.73 -2.55 13.30
C ILE A 314 -16.95 -2.38 12.40
N ARG A 315 -17.74 -3.44 12.21
CA ARG A 315 -18.88 -3.48 11.30
C ARG A 315 -19.94 -2.48 11.70
N ALA A 316 -20.30 -2.45 12.98
CA ALA A 316 -21.35 -1.58 13.49
C ALA A 316 -21.01 -0.10 13.25
N ALA A 317 -19.78 0.31 13.57
CA ALA A 317 -19.33 1.67 13.35
C ALA A 317 -19.33 2.04 11.85
N VAL A 318 -18.80 1.18 10.98
CA VAL A 318 -18.80 1.45 9.53
C VAL A 318 -20.24 1.54 8.98
N LEU A 319 -21.14 0.64 9.43
CA LEU A 319 -22.56 0.67 9.09
C LEU A 319 -23.24 1.98 9.48
N ASP A 320 -22.94 2.51 10.65
CA ASP A 320 -23.53 3.75 11.12
C ASP A 320 -23.08 4.95 10.27
N THR A 321 -21.83 4.96 9.78
CA THR A 321 -21.40 5.96 8.77
C THR A 321 -22.21 5.83 7.48
N ILE A 322 -22.35 4.59 6.97
CA ILE A 322 -23.08 4.32 5.73
C ILE A 322 -24.53 4.81 5.83
N ARG A 323 -25.19 4.53 6.96
CA ARG A 323 -26.59 4.94 7.20
C ARG A 323 -26.73 6.45 7.20
N GLN A 324 -25.84 7.15 7.92
CA GLN A 324 -25.85 8.61 7.94
C GLN A 324 -25.65 9.20 6.54
N ASP A 325 -24.75 8.65 5.73
CA ASP A 325 -24.50 9.14 4.37
C ASP A 325 -25.69 8.87 3.44
N ALA A 326 -26.34 7.70 3.57
CA ALA A 326 -27.54 7.37 2.80
C ALA A 326 -28.75 8.26 3.18
N GLU A 327 -28.87 8.65 4.44
CA GLU A 327 -29.89 9.60 4.89
C GLU A 327 -29.67 11.00 4.30
N VAL A 328 -28.41 11.43 4.19
CA VAL A 328 -28.07 12.71 3.53
C VAL A 328 -28.31 12.64 2.02
N SER A 329 -28.04 11.51 1.37
CA SER A 329 -28.17 11.37 -0.08
C SER A 329 -29.57 10.94 -0.56
N GLY A 330 -30.48 10.59 0.35
CA GLY A 330 -31.82 10.09 0.01
C GLY A 330 -31.84 8.69 -0.65
N ALA A 331 -30.83 7.85 -0.40
CA ALA A 331 -30.72 6.52 -1.00
C ALA A 331 -31.58 5.46 -0.27
N ASP A 332 -32.02 4.41 -0.98
CA ASP A 332 -32.85 3.34 -0.43
C ASP A 332 -32.09 2.52 0.64
N LYS A 333 -32.64 2.49 1.87
CA LYS A 333 -32.04 1.90 3.07
C LYS A 333 -31.86 0.38 3.01
N THR A 334 -32.62 -0.32 2.17
CA THR A 334 -32.64 -1.80 2.15
C THR A 334 -31.45 -2.41 1.39
N ASP A 335 -31.03 -1.77 0.30
CA ASP A 335 -29.89 -2.20 -0.51
C ASP A 335 -28.54 -1.89 0.16
N THR A 336 -28.53 -0.85 0.99
CA THR A 336 -27.38 -0.37 1.77
C THR A 336 -26.86 -1.40 2.78
N ILE A 337 -27.75 -2.10 3.49
CA ILE A 337 -27.37 -3.05 4.55
C ILE A 337 -26.76 -4.33 3.96
N LYS A 338 -27.22 -4.77 2.78
CA LYS A 338 -26.68 -5.97 2.11
C LYS A 338 -25.29 -5.74 1.49
N LYS A 339 -24.95 -4.50 1.11
CA LYS A 339 -23.62 -4.11 0.62
C LYS A 339 -22.61 -3.86 1.75
N ALA A 340 -23.06 -3.63 2.97
CA ALA A 340 -22.24 -3.19 4.08
C ALA A 340 -21.01 -4.07 4.42
N ASP A 341 -21.11 -5.40 4.28
CA ASP A 341 -19.95 -6.28 4.52
C ASP A 341 -18.88 -6.16 3.43
N LYS A 342 -19.29 -5.89 2.19
CA LYS A 342 -18.37 -5.66 1.08
C LYS A 342 -17.72 -4.28 1.16
N ASP A 343 -18.34 -3.39 1.92
CA ASP A 343 -18.00 -1.98 2.09
C ASP A 343 -16.98 -1.70 3.19
N VAL A 344 -16.72 -2.66 4.10
CA VAL A 344 -15.64 -2.52 5.08
C VAL A 344 -14.31 -2.76 4.37
N VAL A 345 -13.49 -1.71 4.28
CA VAL A 345 -12.16 -1.75 3.69
C VAL A 345 -11.26 -0.88 4.55
N VAL A 346 -10.47 -1.47 5.43
CA VAL A 346 -9.50 -0.71 6.22
C VAL A 346 -8.42 -0.18 5.27
N SER A 347 -8.29 1.14 5.18
CA SER A 347 -7.30 1.79 4.31
C SER A 347 -6.06 2.24 5.08
N GLY A 348 -6.19 2.46 6.39
CA GLY A 348 -5.10 2.93 7.23
C GLY A 348 -5.21 2.55 8.70
N LEU A 349 -4.03 2.32 9.30
CA LEU A 349 -3.85 2.01 10.72
C LEU A 349 -2.64 2.81 11.23
N TRP A 350 -2.85 3.66 12.23
CA TRP A 350 -1.80 4.49 12.81
C TRP A 350 -1.92 4.50 14.33
N THR A 351 -0.81 4.74 15.01
CA THR A 351 -0.82 5.07 16.43
C THR A 351 -0.68 6.57 16.63
N ALA A 352 -1.45 7.13 17.55
CA ALA A 352 -1.40 8.55 17.86
C ALA A 352 -1.42 8.79 19.38
N PRO A 353 -0.81 9.89 19.86
CA PRO A 353 -0.94 10.31 21.25
C PRO A 353 -2.38 10.75 21.54
N PHE A 354 -2.82 10.51 22.77
CA PHE A 354 -4.04 11.12 23.32
C PHE A 354 -3.89 11.35 24.82
N ALA A 355 -4.53 12.38 25.35
CA ALA A 355 -4.51 12.68 26.78
C ALA A 355 -5.58 11.85 27.51
N ASN A 356 -5.20 11.07 28.52
CA ASN A 356 -6.18 10.37 29.36
C ASN A 356 -6.88 11.35 30.35
N ALA A 357 -7.85 10.85 31.13
CA ALA A 357 -8.60 11.66 32.09
C ALA A 357 -7.75 12.34 33.19
N LYS A 358 -6.49 11.93 33.36
CA LYS A 358 -5.52 12.55 34.29
C LYS A 358 -4.55 13.51 33.59
N GLY A 359 -4.76 13.79 32.30
CA GLY A 359 -3.86 14.58 31.46
C GLY A 359 -2.54 13.87 31.11
N LYS A 360 -2.42 12.56 31.40
CA LYS A 360 -1.23 11.80 31.02
C LYS A 360 -1.37 11.35 29.57
N GLN A 361 -0.30 11.53 28.80
CA GLN A 361 -0.20 11.04 27.43
C GLN A 361 -0.23 9.50 27.41
N GLU A 362 -1.18 8.97 26.67
CA GLU A 362 -1.32 7.57 26.29
C GLU A 362 -1.37 7.46 24.76
N THR A 363 -1.54 6.26 24.24
CA THR A 363 -1.55 6.02 22.80
C THR A 363 -2.85 5.34 22.40
N ALA A 364 -3.44 5.80 21.30
CA ALA A 364 -4.61 5.22 20.67
C ALA A 364 -4.24 4.68 19.29
N LEU A 365 -4.96 3.63 18.87
CA LEU A 365 -5.00 3.16 17.50
C LEU A 365 -6.06 3.97 16.75
N LEU A 366 -5.68 4.50 15.59
CA LEU A 366 -6.54 5.19 14.65
C LEU A 366 -6.76 4.30 13.43
N VAL A 367 -8.02 4.20 13.00
CA VAL A 367 -8.44 3.31 11.91
C VAL A 367 -9.26 4.11 10.92
N ALA A 368 -8.79 4.18 9.67
CA ALA A 368 -9.54 4.73 8.56
C ALA A 368 -10.07 3.62 7.67
N CYS A 369 -11.28 3.81 7.15
CA CYS A 369 -11.86 2.97 6.12
C CYS A 369 -11.94 3.73 4.79
N GLU A 370 -11.68 3.03 3.69
CA GLU A 370 -11.69 3.60 2.35
C GLU A 370 -13.06 4.23 2.05
N ARG A 371 -13.06 5.48 1.55
CA ARG A 371 -14.26 6.26 1.22
C ARG A 371 -15.24 6.46 2.40
N ARG A 372 -14.72 6.51 3.63
CA ARG A 372 -15.54 6.80 4.83
C ARG A 372 -15.10 8.10 5.50
N PRO A 373 -16.02 9.06 5.75
CA PRO A 373 -15.72 10.31 6.43
C PRO A 373 -15.67 10.15 7.97
N SER A 374 -15.14 9.03 8.45
CA SER A 374 -15.05 8.70 9.85
C SER A 374 -13.70 8.08 10.20
N LEU A 375 -13.25 8.37 11.41
CA LEU A 375 -12.04 7.83 12.03
C LEU A 375 -12.47 7.03 13.26
N LEU A 376 -12.06 5.76 13.33
CA LEU A 376 -12.29 4.96 14.52
C LEU A 376 -11.07 5.07 15.43
N ILE A 377 -11.31 5.21 16.73
CA ILE A 377 -10.28 5.49 17.74
C ILE A 377 -10.42 4.45 18.85
N ILE A 378 -9.34 3.73 19.12
CA ILE A 378 -9.31 2.69 20.15
C ILE A 378 -8.08 2.92 21.04
N PRO A 379 -8.24 3.30 22.32
CA PRO A 379 -7.10 3.35 23.23
C PRO A 379 -6.37 2.02 23.29
N ILE A 380 -5.04 2.02 23.21
CA ILE A 380 -4.25 0.77 23.17
C ILE A 380 -4.46 -0.06 24.43
N SER A 381 -4.68 0.59 25.58
CA SER A 381 -5.05 -0.08 26.83
C SER A 381 -6.30 -0.95 26.69
N ARG A 382 -7.26 -0.57 25.84
CA ARG A 382 -8.49 -1.33 25.55
C ARG A 382 -8.27 -2.52 24.63
N LEU A 383 -7.38 -2.39 23.63
CA LEU A 383 -6.98 -3.50 22.76
C LEU A 383 -6.42 -4.70 23.57
N MET A 384 -5.85 -4.42 24.73
CA MET A 384 -5.25 -5.43 25.61
C MET A 384 -6.26 -6.14 26.53
N LEU A 385 -7.46 -5.59 26.71
CA LEU A 385 -8.49 -6.14 27.58
C LEU A 385 -9.23 -7.31 26.93
N LYS A 386 -9.69 -8.26 27.74
CA LYS A 386 -10.35 -9.50 27.27
C LYS A 386 -11.83 -9.35 26.90
N LYS A 387 -12.51 -8.28 27.34
CA LYS A 387 -13.99 -8.17 27.24
C LYS A 387 -14.53 -6.83 26.76
N ASP A 388 -13.71 -5.78 26.69
CA ASP A 388 -14.19 -4.42 26.43
C ASP A 388 -13.93 -4.02 24.98
N GLU A 389 -14.98 -3.70 24.21
CA GLU A 389 -14.94 -3.28 22.78
C GLU A 389 -15.23 -1.79 22.62
N SER A 390 -15.05 -0.99 23.68
CA SER A 390 -15.23 0.45 23.57
C SER A 390 -14.30 1.00 22.48
N MET A 391 -14.90 1.47 21.40
CA MET A 391 -14.27 2.17 20.29
C MET A 391 -15.07 3.44 20.06
N THR A 392 -14.37 4.55 19.86
CA THR A 392 -15.02 5.79 19.50
C THR A 392 -15.00 5.96 18.00
N GLN A 393 -16.15 6.34 17.46
CA GLN A 393 -16.27 6.75 16.08
C GLN A 393 -16.39 8.26 16.01
N THR A 394 -15.49 8.87 15.25
CA THR A 394 -15.43 10.31 15.07
C THR A 394 -15.69 10.67 13.61
N ARG A 395 -16.69 11.51 13.34
CA ARG A 395 -16.93 12.05 11.99
C ARG A 395 -15.95 13.21 11.73
N VAL A 396 -15.20 13.11 10.64
CA VAL A 396 -14.16 14.09 10.27
C VAL A 396 -14.47 14.83 8.96
N GLY A 397 -15.69 14.66 8.44
CA GLY A 397 -16.24 15.39 7.29
C GLY A 397 -15.86 14.81 5.93
N HIS A 398 -14.64 14.27 5.79
CA HIS A 398 -14.10 13.75 4.53
C HIS A 398 -13.32 12.45 4.76
N SER A 399 -13.11 11.67 3.68
CA SER A 399 -12.31 10.44 3.76
C SER A 399 -10.88 10.74 4.20
N VAL A 400 -10.40 10.00 5.19
CA VAL A 400 -9.03 10.10 5.68
C VAL A 400 -8.09 9.35 4.74
N LEU A 401 -7.07 10.05 4.24
CA LEU A 401 -6.06 9.52 3.32
C LEU A 401 -4.80 9.07 4.05
N ASP A 402 -4.32 9.88 5.00
CA ASP A 402 -3.13 9.58 5.78
C ASP A 402 -3.13 10.34 7.12
N VAL A 403 -2.32 9.89 8.08
CA VAL A 403 -2.24 10.47 9.43
C VAL A 403 -0.79 10.53 9.92
N THR A 404 -0.42 11.67 10.49
CA THR A 404 0.86 11.83 11.23
C THR A 404 0.63 12.65 12.50
N CYS A 405 1.64 12.75 13.36
CA CYS A 405 1.57 13.51 14.62
C CYS A 405 2.68 14.56 14.70
N ILE A 406 2.37 15.78 15.11
CA ILE A 406 3.32 16.87 15.38
C ILE A 406 3.11 17.27 16.85
N GLY A 407 4.08 16.97 17.70
CA GLY A 407 3.88 16.99 19.15
C GLY A 407 2.67 16.14 19.60
N ASP A 408 1.71 16.76 20.26
CA ASP A 408 0.43 16.17 20.70
C ASP A 408 -0.70 16.30 19.65
N SER A 409 -0.43 16.99 18.53
CA SER A 409 -1.39 17.26 17.47
C SER A 409 -1.42 16.12 16.45
N VAL A 410 -2.57 15.50 16.27
CA VAL A 410 -2.84 14.49 15.23
C VAL A 410 -3.28 15.23 13.97
N VAL A 411 -2.49 15.13 12.90
CA VAL A 411 -2.77 15.78 11.63
C VAL A 411 -3.35 14.75 10.67
N LEU A 412 -4.62 14.94 10.30
CA LEU A 412 -5.28 14.13 9.26
C LEU A 412 -5.08 14.77 7.90
N SER A 413 -4.77 13.98 6.88
CA SER A 413 -4.98 14.36 5.48
C SER A 413 -6.32 13.86 4.97
N LEU A 414 -7.07 14.73 4.30
CA LEU A 414 -8.46 14.51 3.92
C LEU A 414 -8.66 14.71 2.41
N ASP A 415 -9.56 13.90 1.83
CA ASP A 415 -10.04 14.10 0.46
C ASP A 415 -11.12 15.19 0.40
N THR A 416 -10.69 16.45 0.27
CA THR A 416 -11.59 17.63 0.20
C THR A 416 -11.82 18.14 -1.22
N ARG A 417 -11.70 17.30 -2.25
CA ARG A 417 -11.83 17.70 -3.68
C ARG A 417 -13.09 18.50 -3.99
N SER A 418 -14.20 18.18 -3.31
CA SER A 418 -15.52 18.79 -3.48
C SER A 418 -15.81 19.98 -2.55
N ALA A 419 -15.01 20.22 -1.50
CA ALA A 419 -15.30 21.23 -0.47
C ALA A 419 -14.04 21.98 0.00
N GLY A 420 -13.67 23.07 -0.68
CA GLY A 420 -12.90 24.19 -0.14
C GLY A 420 -11.55 23.91 0.58
N PRO A 421 -10.93 24.95 1.18
CA PRO A 421 -9.65 24.81 1.87
C PRO A 421 -9.82 24.09 3.22
N GLY A 422 -9.34 22.85 3.29
CA GLY A 422 -9.36 22.03 4.52
C GLY A 422 -8.66 20.68 4.38
N ARG A 423 -7.69 20.56 3.45
CA ARG A 423 -7.03 19.28 3.10
C ARG A 423 -6.27 18.63 4.26
N LEU A 424 -5.83 19.44 5.23
CA LEU A 424 -5.22 18.98 6.47
C LEU A 424 -6.10 19.41 7.63
N GLN A 425 -6.30 18.50 8.59
CA GLN A 425 -7.10 18.72 9.78
C GLN A 425 -6.31 18.28 11.02
N PRO A 426 -5.65 19.24 11.70
CA PRO A 426 -5.04 19.02 13.00
C PRO A 426 -6.09 18.89 14.11
N MET A 427 -5.89 17.94 15.01
CA MET A 427 -6.76 17.70 16.17
C MET A 427 -5.99 17.19 17.38
N LYS A 428 -6.50 17.49 18.57
CA LYS A 428 -6.00 16.92 19.83
C LYS A 428 -7.00 15.91 20.35
N LEU A 429 -6.50 14.72 20.67
CA LEU A 429 -7.31 13.62 21.18
C LEU A 429 -7.25 13.60 22.71
N PHE A 430 -8.40 13.42 23.36
CA PHE A 430 -8.48 13.31 24.81
C PHE A 430 -9.60 12.37 25.24
N GLN A 431 -9.44 11.74 26.40
CA GLN A 431 -10.45 10.87 26.96
C GLN A 431 -11.73 11.67 27.27
N SER A 432 -12.87 11.14 26.82
CA SER A 432 -14.18 11.75 27.07
C SER A 432 -14.47 11.87 28.57
N SER A 433 -15.16 12.94 28.95
CA SER A 433 -15.58 13.19 30.33
C SER A 433 -16.79 12.37 30.77
N GLY A 434 -17.40 11.61 29.85
CA GLY A 434 -18.55 10.75 30.10
C GLY A 434 -18.25 9.50 30.94
N ASN A 435 -19.29 8.69 31.16
CA ASN A 435 -19.18 7.44 31.93
C ASN A 435 -18.33 6.36 31.21
N ASP A 436 -18.21 6.44 29.88
CA ASP A 436 -17.39 5.51 29.11
C ASP A 436 -15.91 5.88 29.21
N LYS A 437 -15.19 5.17 30.08
CA LYS A 437 -13.74 5.35 30.27
C LYS A 437 -12.91 4.95 29.04
N GLY A 438 -13.50 4.35 28.01
CA GLY A 438 -12.84 4.04 26.75
C GLY A 438 -13.10 5.06 25.65
N ALA A 439 -14.06 5.97 25.85
CA ALA A 439 -14.41 6.96 24.84
C ALA A 439 -13.32 8.04 24.69
N VAL A 440 -13.03 8.42 23.45
CA VAL A 440 -12.04 9.43 23.09
C VAL A 440 -12.74 10.53 22.28
N ASP A 441 -12.75 11.74 22.83
CA ASP A 441 -13.19 12.94 22.14
C ASP A 441 -11.99 13.63 21.47
N TYR A 442 -12.29 14.62 20.64
CA TYR A 442 -11.29 15.45 20.00
C TYR A 442 -11.71 16.91 19.96
N GLU A 443 -10.72 17.78 19.89
CA GLU A 443 -10.90 19.20 19.56
C GLU A 443 -10.01 19.57 18.37
N ARG A 444 -10.41 20.63 17.63
CA ARG A 444 -9.58 21.18 16.56
C ARG A 444 -8.38 21.88 17.17
N ASP A 445 -7.19 21.57 16.65
CA ASP A 445 -5.98 22.31 17.00
C ASP A 445 -5.87 23.54 16.09
N GLU A 446 -6.53 24.63 16.50
CA GLU A 446 -6.59 25.87 15.71
C GLU A 446 -5.21 26.53 15.51
N GLU A 447 -4.30 26.36 16.48
CA GLU A 447 -2.94 26.87 16.38
C GLU A 447 -2.17 26.14 15.28
N MET A 448 -2.18 24.80 15.32
CA MET A 448 -1.54 23.99 14.28
C MET A 448 -2.22 24.20 12.91
N ASP A 449 -3.55 24.30 12.88
CA ASP A 449 -4.31 24.61 11.68
C ASP A 449 -3.85 25.93 11.05
N ALA A 450 -3.66 26.98 11.86
CA ALA A 450 -3.13 28.26 11.40
C ALA A 450 -1.71 28.14 10.81
N LYS A 451 -0.83 27.35 11.42
CA LYS A 451 0.55 27.13 10.93
C LYS A 451 0.58 26.36 9.61
N LEU A 452 -0.33 25.40 9.41
CA LEU A 452 -0.37 24.57 8.19
C LEU A 452 -1.10 25.24 7.02
N LYS A 453 -1.75 26.40 7.21
CA LYS A 453 -2.40 27.17 6.13
C LYS A 453 -1.45 27.63 5.02
N CYS A 454 -0.14 27.64 5.25
CA CYS A 454 0.86 27.92 4.21
C CYS A 454 0.74 26.96 3.01
N LEU A 455 0.37 25.69 3.24
CA LEU A 455 0.19 24.68 2.19
C LEU A 455 -1.06 24.93 1.33
N THR A 456 -2.07 25.59 1.87
CA THR A 456 -3.30 25.95 1.14
C THR A 456 -3.02 26.98 0.05
N LYS A 457 -2.04 27.86 0.26
CA LYS A 457 -1.67 28.94 -0.69
C LYS A 457 -0.73 28.49 -1.81
N SER A 458 0.02 27.40 -1.58
CA SER A 458 1.15 26.99 -2.44
C SER A 458 0.79 25.92 -3.48
N SER A 459 -0.36 25.24 -3.34
CA SER A 459 -0.76 24.24 -4.34
C SER A 459 -1.21 24.89 -5.64
N THR A 460 -0.36 24.81 -6.65
CA THR A 460 -0.74 24.92 -8.05
C THR A 460 -1.79 23.86 -8.37
N ASP A 461 -2.97 24.28 -8.81
CA ASP A 461 -4.06 23.41 -9.28
C ASP A 461 -3.59 22.56 -10.47
N ALA A 462 -3.03 21.38 -10.19
CA ALA A 462 -2.97 20.33 -11.19
C ALA A 462 -4.42 19.91 -11.46
N HIS A 463 -4.94 20.21 -12.66
CA HIS A 463 -6.23 19.72 -13.13
C HIS A 463 -6.19 18.18 -13.22
N ALA A 464 -6.34 17.52 -12.08
CA ALA A 464 -6.40 16.07 -12.00
C ALA A 464 -7.85 15.63 -12.24
N ASP A 465 -8.02 14.70 -13.16
CA ASP A 465 -9.29 14.03 -13.46
C ASP A 465 -9.72 13.19 -12.23
N ASP A 466 -11.01 13.24 -11.87
CA ASP A 466 -11.55 12.54 -10.70
C ASP A 466 -11.28 11.04 -10.75
N LYS A 467 -11.32 10.46 -11.95
CA LYS A 467 -11.00 9.05 -12.15
C LYS A 467 -9.54 8.73 -11.83
N ALA A 468 -8.62 9.57 -12.29
CA ALA A 468 -7.19 9.39 -12.01
C ALA A 468 -6.87 9.54 -10.51
N LEU A 469 -7.53 10.49 -9.84
CA LEU A 469 -7.42 10.64 -8.38
C LEU A 469 -8.02 9.45 -7.65
N ASP A 470 -9.14 8.91 -8.10
CA ASP A 470 -9.74 7.72 -7.51
C ASP A 470 -8.84 6.49 -7.65
N GLU A 471 -8.18 6.32 -8.81
CA GLU A 471 -7.19 5.25 -9.02
C GLU A 471 -5.94 5.43 -8.13
N LEU A 472 -5.58 6.67 -7.79
CA LEU A 472 -4.46 7.00 -6.91
C LEU A 472 -4.81 6.77 -5.42
N LEU A 473 -5.97 7.24 -4.99
CA LEU A 473 -6.36 7.36 -3.57
C LEU A 473 -7.17 6.16 -3.05
N TYR A 474 -7.93 5.49 -3.91
CA TYR A 474 -8.94 4.49 -3.53
C TYR A 474 -8.73 3.16 -4.26
N GLY A 475 -7.59 2.52 -3.98
CA GLY A 475 -7.18 1.27 -4.61
C GLY A 475 -7.29 0.02 -3.72
N VAL A 476 -7.56 0.15 -2.42
CA VAL A 476 -7.54 -0.97 -1.47
C VAL A 476 -8.76 -1.87 -1.66
N ALA A 477 -9.93 -1.30 -1.93
CA ALA A 477 -11.15 -2.07 -2.19
C ALA A 477 -11.00 -3.05 -3.38
N ASN A 478 -10.15 -2.71 -4.36
CA ASN A 478 -9.87 -3.55 -5.53
C ASN A 478 -9.11 -4.84 -5.21
N LEU A 479 -8.59 -4.99 -3.99
CA LEU A 479 -7.95 -6.21 -3.52
C LEU A 479 -8.98 -7.33 -3.28
N ARG A 480 -10.26 -7.00 -3.07
CA ARG A 480 -11.32 -7.99 -2.85
C ARG A 480 -11.38 -8.99 -4.02
N LYS A 481 -11.48 -10.27 -3.68
CA LYS A 481 -11.57 -11.34 -4.68
C LYS A 481 -12.97 -11.27 -5.31
N ARG A 482 -13.05 -11.20 -6.65
CA ARG A 482 -14.33 -11.37 -7.35
C ARG A 482 -14.79 -12.82 -7.15
N ARG A 483 -15.97 -13.02 -6.57
CA ARG A 483 -16.54 -14.36 -6.36
C ARG A 483 -17.09 -14.87 -7.69
N GLY A 484 -16.40 -15.84 -8.29
CA GLY A 484 -16.92 -16.65 -9.41
C GLY A 484 -17.14 -15.89 -10.73
N TRP A 485 -17.06 -16.63 -11.84
CA TRP A 485 -17.26 -16.12 -13.20
C TRP A 485 -18.74 -16.19 -13.63
N GLY A 486 -19.68 -16.14 -12.67
CA GLY A 486 -21.12 -16.43 -12.89
C GLY A 486 -22.10 -15.31 -12.59
N ASP A 487 -21.68 -14.22 -11.94
CA ASP A 487 -22.59 -13.12 -11.55
C ASP A 487 -22.54 -11.91 -12.51
N ASP A 488 -21.65 -11.92 -13.51
CA ASP A 488 -21.52 -10.87 -14.52
C ASP A 488 -22.00 -11.38 -15.90
N ALA A 489 -23.28 -11.72 -16.01
CA ALA A 489 -23.98 -11.81 -17.30
C ALA A 489 -24.99 -10.64 -17.43
N GLY A 490 -24.51 -9.41 -17.18
CA GLY A 490 -25.14 -8.18 -17.67
C GLY A 490 -24.66 -7.86 -19.09
N GLY A 491 -24.74 -8.84 -19.99
CA GLY A 491 -24.44 -8.69 -21.41
C GLY A 491 -25.74 -8.61 -22.18
N THR A 492 -25.96 -7.48 -22.86
CA THR A 492 -27.05 -7.18 -23.77
C THR A 492 -27.47 -8.41 -24.57
N GLN A 493 -28.74 -8.84 -24.42
CA GLN A 493 -29.37 -9.79 -25.33
C GLN A 493 -29.27 -9.23 -26.75
N VAL A 494 -28.39 -9.80 -27.56
CA VAL A 494 -28.46 -9.68 -29.01
C VAL A 494 -29.32 -10.85 -29.47
N ASP A 495 -30.49 -10.50 -29.95
CA ASP A 495 -31.51 -11.39 -30.51
C ASP A 495 -30.91 -12.21 -31.67
N PRO A 496 -30.84 -13.55 -31.61
CA PRO A 496 -30.30 -14.35 -32.69
C PRO A 496 -31.42 -14.64 -33.71
N SER A 497 -31.91 -13.60 -34.37
CA SER A 497 -32.76 -13.74 -35.56
C SER A 497 -32.06 -13.16 -36.79
N ASP A 498 -30.83 -13.60 -37.04
CA ASP A 498 -30.22 -13.47 -38.36
C ASP A 498 -28.96 -14.33 -38.44
N THR A 499 -29.10 -15.57 -38.91
CA THR A 499 -28.07 -16.14 -39.77
C THR A 499 -28.64 -17.27 -40.61
N LYS A 500 -28.29 -17.17 -41.89
CA LYS A 500 -28.77 -17.95 -43.01
C LYS A 500 -28.44 -19.43 -42.85
N ARG A 501 -29.36 -20.23 -43.36
CA ARG A 501 -29.19 -21.63 -43.73
C ARG A 501 -27.96 -21.77 -44.62
N ASP A 502 -27.08 -22.70 -44.25
CA ASP A 502 -26.29 -23.46 -45.22
C ASP A 502 -26.34 -24.93 -44.76
N ASP A 503 -27.07 -25.72 -45.54
CA ASP A 503 -27.14 -27.17 -45.49
C ASP A 503 -25.75 -27.75 -45.79
N ASN A 504 -25.25 -28.62 -44.91
CA ASN A 504 -24.54 -29.80 -45.36
C ASN A 504 -24.55 -30.86 -44.26
N GLY A 505 -25.36 -31.89 -44.49
CA GLY A 505 -25.45 -33.07 -43.64
C GLY A 505 -24.19 -33.92 -43.73
N THR A 506 -23.82 -34.49 -42.60
CA THR A 506 -23.15 -35.79 -42.57
C THR A 506 -23.47 -36.43 -41.22
N GLU A 507 -24.17 -37.55 -41.31
CA GLU A 507 -24.61 -38.40 -40.20
C GLU A 507 -23.41 -38.93 -39.41
N ALA A 508 -23.50 -38.87 -38.07
CA ALA A 508 -22.63 -39.61 -37.19
C ALA A 508 -23.50 -40.49 -36.28
N MET A 509 -23.31 -41.80 -36.45
CA MET A 509 -23.99 -42.87 -35.76
C MET A 509 -23.70 -42.86 -34.25
N ASP A 510 -24.76 -43.10 -33.48
CA ASP A 510 -24.70 -43.49 -32.08
C ASP A 510 -23.94 -44.81 -31.93
N VAL A 511 -22.89 -44.80 -31.11
CA VAL A 511 -22.33 -46.00 -30.49
C VAL A 511 -22.28 -45.72 -29.00
N GLU A 512 -23.31 -46.19 -28.31
CA GLU A 512 -23.23 -46.53 -26.89
C GLU A 512 -22.16 -47.61 -26.73
N ASP A 513 -21.17 -47.36 -25.89
CA ASP A 513 -20.38 -48.46 -25.33
C ASP A 513 -20.26 -48.28 -23.82
N ASP A 514 -20.90 -49.25 -23.18
CA ASP A 514 -21.08 -49.51 -21.77
C ASP A 514 -19.78 -50.11 -21.22
N LEU A 515 -19.12 -49.44 -20.27
CA LEU A 515 -18.03 -50.06 -19.50
C LEU A 515 -18.28 -49.91 -18.00
N THR A 516 -18.99 -50.94 -17.55
CA THR A 516 -19.15 -51.41 -16.19
C THR A 516 -17.83 -51.55 -15.44
N VAL A 517 -17.92 -51.17 -14.18
CA VAL A 517 -16.91 -51.28 -13.14
C VAL A 517 -16.69 -52.75 -12.77
N HIS A 518 -15.44 -53.22 -12.80
CA HIS A 518 -14.99 -54.31 -11.95
C HIS A 518 -13.56 -54.08 -11.44
N LYS A 519 -13.44 -54.05 -10.10
CA LYS A 519 -12.31 -54.63 -9.36
C LYS A 519 -12.83 -55.90 -8.68
N PRO A 520 -11.98 -56.91 -8.37
CA PRO A 520 -10.67 -57.24 -8.92
C PRO A 520 -10.75 -58.25 -10.07
#